data_AF-G3T1X6-F1
#
_entry.id   AF-G3T1X6-F1
#
_cell.length_a   1.000
_cell.length_b   1.000
_cell.length_c   1.000
_cell.angle_alpha   90.00
_cell.angle_beta   90.00
_cell.angle_gamma   90.00
#
_symmetry.space_group_name_H-M   'P 1'
#
loop_
_entity.id
_entity.type
_entity.pdbx_description
1 polymer ?
#
loop_
_entity_poly.entity_id
_entity_poly.type
_entity_poly.pdbx_seq_one_letter_code
_entity_poly.pdbx_strand_id
1 'polypeptide(L)'
;DLEAPSLHPSAGSLSTYSHNYSMQEFALRFFREPRTLLHSTDGDAKVKATDSLVQYTKVPIQESLISFSDEDKNKQAVESFRALMQFMGDQSKPRGKDEVELLYELLKLCREESLRDEIYCQVIKQVTEHPQPEHCTRGWKFLSLLTGFFPPSTTLMPYVTKFLQGAGLSQELACSSQEHLQRTVKYGGRQRLPMPGEIKAFLKGQEVHMLLIHLPGGVDYRTNIQMFTVAAEVLEELCSHMGVADPQEVQEFALFLIRGEGELVRPLRPFEYLNSVMVDQDLSLHSWRLGWETPLHFDHPTYICIHYSQVLWDYLQGKLLVSAQADAQLAHLAALQHLSRNTKDPPTERDLLLYVPKQLQRQLNMATIKRLMDQELRQLQRHSLQDAQISFIEAVSQLPLFGYTVYVVLRVSQLALPGPGLLGLNRQHLILMDSSSQKLYCSVALHEIQRLRLLSPREEGGAPGLELNYGSVHSPQTIWFELPQAQELQQTIAFLLDSSTSTP
;
A
#
# COMPACT_ATOMS: atom_id res chain seq x y z
N ASP A 1 47.63 -1.62 -46.21
CA ASP A 1 46.32 -1.67 -45.53
C ASP A 1 46.12 -3.07 -44.99
N LEU A 2 45.99 -3.40 -43.71
CA LEU A 2 45.97 -2.69 -42.42
C LEU A 2 46.15 -3.83 -41.40
N GLU A 3 47.36 -4.04 -40.86
CA GLU A 3 47.54 -4.91 -39.68
C GLU A 3 47.32 -4.04 -38.44
N ALA A 4 46.23 -4.31 -37.72
CA ALA A 4 45.91 -3.64 -36.46
C ALA A 4 46.62 -4.38 -35.29
N PRO A 5 47.38 -3.67 -34.44
CA PRO A 5 47.98 -4.27 -33.26
C PRO A 5 46.95 -4.37 -32.13
N SER A 6 46.95 -5.53 -31.48
CA SER A 6 46.25 -5.83 -30.24
C SER A 6 46.72 -4.92 -29.10
N LEU A 7 45.86 -3.97 -28.71
CA LEU A 7 46.03 -3.17 -27.49
C LEU A 7 45.28 -3.87 -26.34
N HIS A 8 46.03 -4.50 -25.44
CA HIS A 8 45.57 -4.79 -24.10
C HIS A 8 45.26 -3.46 -23.39
N PRO A 9 44.05 -3.26 -22.82
CA PRO A 9 43.84 -2.14 -21.93
C PRO A 9 44.61 -2.43 -20.65
N SER A 10 45.62 -1.60 -20.41
CA SER A 10 46.32 -1.50 -19.14
C SER A 10 45.27 -1.32 -18.05
N ALA A 11 45.27 -2.21 -17.07
CA ALA A 11 44.48 -2.07 -15.85
C ALA A 11 44.95 -0.80 -15.13
N GLY A 12 44.34 0.34 -15.48
CA GLY A 12 44.37 1.54 -14.67
C GLY A 12 43.72 1.19 -13.35
N SER A 13 44.49 1.24 -12.27
CA SER A 13 44.01 1.08 -10.91
C SER A 13 42.89 2.10 -10.68
N LEU A 14 41.64 1.67 -10.77
CA LEU A 14 40.53 2.35 -10.11
C LEU A 14 40.84 2.27 -8.63
N SER A 15 41.42 3.35 -8.10
CA SER A 15 41.49 3.57 -6.67
C SER A 15 40.05 3.58 -6.16
N THR A 16 39.63 2.47 -5.56
CA THR A 16 38.50 2.39 -4.67
C THR A 16 38.77 3.31 -3.48
N TYR A 17 38.50 4.61 -3.65
CA TYR A 17 38.29 5.49 -2.51
C TYR A 17 37.01 4.99 -1.83
N SER A 18 37.19 4.17 -0.80
CA SER A 18 36.13 3.89 0.17
C SER A 18 35.79 5.23 0.83
N HIS A 19 34.83 5.96 0.25
CA HIS A 19 34.31 7.16 0.88
C HIS A 19 33.74 6.76 2.22
N ASN A 20 34.32 7.31 3.29
CA ASN A 20 33.87 6.99 4.63
C ASN A 20 32.54 7.67 4.96
N TYR A 21 31.91 8.44 4.06
CA TYR A 21 30.56 9.01 4.16
C TYR A 21 30.24 9.54 5.57
N SER A 22 31.21 10.18 6.21
CA SER A 22 31.02 10.74 7.54
C SER A 22 30.41 12.13 7.45
N MET A 23 29.63 12.54 8.45
CA MET A 23 29.06 13.88 8.46
C MET A 23 30.15 14.96 8.47
N GLN A 24 31.33 14.68 9.02
CA GLN A 24 32.50 15.56 8.93
C GLN A 24 32.97 15.75 7.48
N GLU A 25 33.00 14.67 6.68
CA GLU A 25 33.35 14.74 5.27
C GLU A 25 32.31 15.55 4.48
N PHE A 26 31.02 15.41 4.80
CA PHE A 26 29.97 16.25 4.21
C PHE A 26 30.14 17.73 4.58
N ALA A 27 30.32 18.03 5.86
CA ALA A 27 30.48 19.39 6.36
C ALA A 27 31.67 20.10 5.70
N LEU A 28 32.82 19.44 5.56
CA LEU A 28 34.01 19.99 4.89
C LEU A 28 33.77 20.37 3.42
N ARG A 29 32.82 19.73 2.75
CA ARG A 29 32.53 19.96 1.33
C ARG A 29 31.42 20.97 1.10
N PHE A 30 30.40 20.97 1.96
CA PHE A 30 29.13 21.66 1.69
C PHE A 30 28.78 22.74 2.73
N PHE A 31 29.39 22.72 3.92
CA PHE A 31 29.12 23.77 4.91
C PHE A 31 29.87 25.06 4.56
N ARG A 32 29.34 26.19 5.04
CA ARG A 32 30.06 27.47 5.03
C ARG A 32 31.38 27.29 5.76
N GLU A 33 32.47 27.79 5.19
CA GLU A 33 33.78 27.74 5.84
C GLU A 33 33.70 28.44 7.21
N PRO A 34 33.96 27.74 8.32
CA PRO A 34 34.02 28.38 9.61
C PRO A 34 35.22 29.33 9.63
N ARG A 35 35.00 30.60 10.00
CA ARG A 35 36.05 31.63 10.07
C ARG A 35 37.28 31.22 10.90
N THR A 36 37.12 30.24 11.79
CA THR A 36 38.17 29.66 12.63
C THR A 36 39.16 28.75 11.88
N LEU A 37 38.76 28.10 10.78
CA LEU A 37 39.65 27.24 9.98
C LEU A 37 40.62 28.05 9.11
N LEU A 38 40.30 29.30 8.80
CA LEU A 38 41.15 30.20 7.98
C LEU A 38 42.46 30.63 8.68
N HIS A 39 42.60 30.40 9.99
CA HIS A 39 43.70 30.95 10.79
C HIS A 39 44.57 29.91 11.52
N SER A 40 44.30 28.60 11.40
CA SER A 40 45.04 27.58 12.16
C SER A 40 46.00 26.76 11.30
N THR A 41 47.30 26.83 11.62
CA THR A 41 48.37 25.98 11.02
C THR A 41 48.64 24.71 11.84
N ASP A 42 47.97 24.52 12.98
CA ASP A 42 48.15 23.37 13.85
C ASP A 42 47.16 22.23 13.52
N GLY A 43 47.67 21.01 13.43
CA GLY A 43 46.94 19.82 12.99
C GLY A 43 45.87 19.36 14.00
N ASP A 44 46.16 19.40 15.29
CA ASP A 44 45.20 19.01 16.34
C ASP A 44 44.06 20.02 16.48
N ALA A 45 44.38 21.31 16.38
CA ALA A 45 43.39 22.38 16.35
C ALA A 45 42.47 22.28 15.12
N LYS A 46 42.99 21.83 13.97
CA LYS A 46 42.20 21.62 12.76
C LYS A 46 41.20 20.47 12.92
N VAL A 47 41.61 19.35 13.52
CA VAL A 47 40.73 18.19 13.79
C VAL A 47 39.60 18.57 14.76
N LYS A 48 39.93 19.23 15.88
CA LYS A 48 38.91 19.73 16.82
C LYS A 48 37.94 20.73 16.19
N ALA A 49 38.45 21.61 15.33
CA ALA A 49 37.60 22.54 14.59
C ALA A 49 36.66 21.80 13.62
N THR A 50 37.12 20.76 12.93
CA THR A 50 36.26 19.96 12.05
C THR A 50 35.20 19.17 12.80
N ASP A 51 35.52 18.61 13.97
CA ASP A 51 34.53 17.91 14.80
C ASP A 51 33.43 18.86 15.31
N SER A 52 33.81 20.09 15.68
CA SER A 52 32.86 21.10 16.14
C SER A 52 31.82 21.52 15.09
N LEU A 53 32.07 21.28 13.79
CA LEU A 53 31.11 21.58 12.72
C LEU A 53 29.86 20.70 12.80
N VAL A 54 30.01 19.46 13.23
CA VAL A 54 28.94 18.45 13.25
C VAL A 54 28.49 18.07 14.66
N GLN A 55 29.07 18.67 15.70
CA GLN A 55 28.70 18.45 17.10
C GLN A 55 27.77 19.55 17.65
N TYR A 56 27.08 19.23 18.74
CA TYR A 56 26.14 20.10 19.43
C TYR A 56 26.71 21.50 19.69
N THR A 57 25.89 22.53 19.49
CA THR A 57 26.18 23.91 19.92
C THR A 57 25.07 24.43 20.83
N LYS A 58 25.48 25.14 21.89
CA LYS A 58 24.57 25.86 22.79
C LYS A 58 24.11 27.19 22.19
N VAL A 59 24.90 27.78 21.30
CA VAL A 59 24.63 29.10 20.72
C VAL A 59 23.87 28.93 19.41
N PRO A 60 22.72 29.61 19.21
CA PRO A 60 22.00 29.61 17.94
C PRO A 60 22.89 30.06 16.78
N ILE A 61 22.79 29.37 15.65
CA ILE A 61 23.47 29.77 14.42
C ILE A 61 22.98 31.14 13.94
N GLN A 62 23.87 31.91 13.31
CA GLN A 62 23.56 33.22 12.73
C GLN A 62 23.41 33.15 11.20
N GLU A 63 23.92 32.08 10.59
CA GLU A 63 23.87 31.77 9.16
C GLU A 63 23.65 30.25 9.02
N SER A 64 23.17 29.82 7.86
CA SER A 64 22.96 28.41 7.52
C SER A 64 24.26 27.59 7.63
N LEU A 65 24.14 26.31 7.98
CA LEU A 65 25.27 25.39 7.97
C LEU A 65 25.75 25.18 6.53
N ILE A 66 24.86 24.79 5.63
CA ILE A 66 25.11 24.64 4.20
C ILE A 66 25.23 26.02 3.55
N SER A 67 26.16 26.17 2.61
CA SER A 67 26.33 27.41 1.86
C SER A 67 25.19 27.63 0.86
N PHE A 68 24.28 28.56 1.17
CA PHE A 68 23.24 29.02 0.26
C PHE A 68 23.62 30.36 -0.36
N SER A 69 23.39 30.52 -1.67
CA SER A 69 23.52 31.81 -2.37
C SER A 69 22.33 32.75 -2.13
N ASP A 70 21.23 32.23 -1.61
CA ASP A 70 19.98 32.93 -1.37
C ASP A 70 19.85 33.36 0.10
N GLU A 71 19.73 34.68 0.32
CA GLU A 71 19.61 35.27 1.66
C GLU A 71 18.29 34.92 2.35
N ASP A 72 17.22 34.64 1.60
CA ASP A 72 15.95 34.23 2.22
C ASP A 72 16.07 32.82 2.81
N LYS A 73 16.70 31.89 2.08
CA LYS A 73 17.00 30.54 2.57
C LYS A 73 17.92 30.57 3.79
N ASN A 74 18.89 31.48 3.81
CA ASN A 74 19.75 31.68 4.96
C ASN A 74 18.94 32.07 6.20
N LYS A 75 17.98 32.99 6.07
CA LYS A 75 17.08 33.38 7.17
C LYS A 75 16.20 32.22 7.61
N GLN A 76 15.60 31.50 6.68
CA GLN A 76 14.75 30.34 6.98
C GLN A 76 15.54 29.22 7.68
N ALA A 77 16.80 28.99 7.31
CA ALA A 77 17.69 28.06 7.99
C ALA A 77 18.00 28.47 9.43
N VAL A 78 18.22 29.77 9.68
CA VAL A 78 18.41 30.29 11.04
C VAL A 78 17.12 30.14 11.86
N GLU A 79 15.96 30.36 11.23
CA GLU A 79 14.65 30.15 11.86
C GLU A 79 14.41 28.67 12.19
N SER A 80 14.73 27.74 11.29
CA SER A 80 14.59 26.30 11.53
C SER A 80 15.47 25.84 12.68
N PHE A 81 16.72 26.32 12.76
CA PHE A 81 17.61 25.98 13.86
C PHE A 81 17.09 26.49 15.20
N ARG A 82 16.57 27.72 15.24
CA ARG A 82 15.96 28.28 16.45
C ARG A 82 14.73 27.48 16.88
N ALA A 83 13.86 27.13 15.94
CA ALA A 83 12.68 26.31 16.21
C ALA A 83 13.08 24.92 16.75
N LEU A 84 14.13 24.31 16.18
CA LEU A 84 14.69 23.03 16.64
C LEU A 84 15.16 23.14 18.10
N MET A 85 15.96 24.15 18.43
CA MET A 85 16.43 24.37 19.80
C MET A 85 15.28 24.61 20.79
N GLN A 86 14.22 25.32 20.38
CA GLN A 86 13.02 25.54 21.19
C GLN A 86 12.26 24.23 21.44
N PHE A 87 12.12 23.39 20.42
CA PHE A 87 11.51 22.07 20.54
C PHE A 87 12.33 21.15 21.46
N MET A 88 13.66 21.10 21.27
CA MET A 88 14.57 20.30 22.08
C MET A 88 14.62 20.75 23.55
N GLY A 89 14.33 22.03 23.82
CA GLY A 89 14.36 22.62 25.17
C GLY A 89 15.66 23.36 25.49
N ASP A 90 16.57 23.49 24.52
CA ASP A 90 17.81 24.26 24.64
C ASP A 90 17.58 25.77 24.66
N GLN A 91 16.43 26.22 24.15
CA GLN A 91 15.97 27.60 24.16
C GLN A 91 14.57 27.71 24.77
N SER A 92 14.27 28.87 25.35
CA SER A 92 12.94 29.13 25.92
C SER A 92 11.86 29.08 24.84
N LYS A 93 10.82 28.28 25.08
CA LYS A 93 9.64 28.20 24.20
C LYS A 93 8.90 29.54 24.15
N PRO A 94 8.34 29.96 23.01
CA PRO A 94 7.46 31.12 22.94
C PRO A 94 6.23 30.96 23.85
N ARG A 95 5.73 32.06 24.42
CA ARG A 95 4.56 32.02 25.31
C ARG A 95 3.35 31.46 24.58
N GLY A 96 2.68 30.48 25.20
CA GLY A 96 1.45 29.88 24.68
C GLY A 96 1.64 28.75 23.68
N LYS A 97 2.88 28.45 23.23
CA LYS A 97 3.14 27.33 22.32
C LYS A 97 3.41 26.03 23.07
N ASP A 98 2.76 24.95 22.63
CA ASP A 98 3.03 23.61 23.11
C ASP A 98 4.05 22.87 22.22
N GLU A 99 4.41 21.64 22.61
CA GLU A 99 5.39 20.83 21.85
C GLU A 99 4.88 20.38 20.48
N VAL A 100 3.56 20.23 20.34
CA VAL A 100 2.92 19.80 19.09
C VAL A 100 2.97 20.93 18.07
N GLU A 101 2.67 22.16 18.48
CA GLU A 101 2.75 23.35 17.64
C GLU A 101 4.16 23.61 17.14
N LEU A 102 5.17 23.54 18.02
CA LEU A 102 6.57 23.70 17.64
C LEU A 102 7.02 22.66 16.61
N LEU A 103 6.55 21.42 16.76
CA LEU A 103 6.85 20.35 15.83
C LEU A 103 6.18 20.55 14.47
N TYR A 104 4.93 21.02 14.42
CA TYR A 104 4.27 21.37 13.17
C TYR A 104 4.98 22.52 12.44
N GLU A 105 5.49 23.52 13.17
CA GLU A 105 6.28 24.61 12.58
C GLU A 105 7.55 24.07 11.92
N LEU A 106 8.26 23.17 12.59
CA LEU A 106 9.42 22.49 12.01
C LEU A 106 9.06 21.68 10.76
N LEU A 107 8.02 20.82 10.84
CA LEU A 107 7.57 20.01 9.70
C LEU A 107 7.10 20.87 8.51
N LYS A 108 6.55 22.07 8.78
CA LYS A 108 6.18 23.03 7.73
C LYS A 108 7.41 23.57 7.01
N LEU A 109 8.48 23.88 7.74
CA LEU A 109 9.75 24.32 7.13
C LEU A 109 10.38 23.21 6.27
N CYS A 110 10.27 21.94 6.68
CA CYS A 110 10.76 20.80 5.90
C CYS A 110 10.04 20.57 4.55
N ARG A 111 8.88 21.20 4.33
CA ARG A 111 8.20 21.14 3.03
C ARG A 111 8.98 21.86 1.93
N GLU A 112 9.75 22.88 2.29
CA GLU A 112 10.65 23.57 1.38
C GLU A 112 11.83 22.65 1.03
N GLU A 113 11.83 22.11 -0.20
CA GLU A 113 12.78 21.07 -0.60
C GLU A 113 14.22 21.53 -0.46
N SER A 114 14.46 22.80 -0.74
CA SER A 114 15.80 23.40 -0.71
C SER A 114 16.39 23.54 0.70
N LEU A 115 15.57 23.40 1.76
CA LEU A 115 16.00 23.46 3.16
C LEU A 115 16.11 22.07 3.81
N ARG A 116 15.67 21.00 3.17
CA ARG A 116 15.62 19.65 3.79
C ARG A 116 17.00 19.20 4.25
N ASP A 117 18.00 19.28 3.39
CA ASP A 117 19.38 18.88 3.72
C ASP A 117 19.96 19.71 4.86
N GLU A 118 19.69 21.02 4.87
CA GLU A 118 20.09 21.91 5.95
C GLU A 118 19.46 21.46 7.27
N ILE A 119 18.16 21.20 7.30
CA ILE A 119 17.45 20.76 8.50
C ILE A 119 17.98 19.40 8.97
N TYR A 120 18.25 18.45 8.07
CA TYR A 120 18.92 17.20 8.42
C TYR A 120 20.27 17.44 9.10
N CYS A 121 21.12 18.29 8.51
CA CYS A 121 22.41 18.65 9.08
C CYS A 121 22.29 19.33 10.45
N GLN A 122 21.33 20.23 10.61
CA GLN A 122 21.05 20.92 11.88
C GLN A 122 20.65 19.94 12.99
N VAL A 123 19.76 19.00 12.70
CA VAL A 123 19.30 18.01 13.68
C VAL A 123 20.42 17.06 14.05
N ILE A 124 21.13 16.50 13.05
CA ILE A 124 22.30 15.65 13.26
C ILE A 124 23.34 16.36 14.13
N LYS A 125 23.60 17.64 13.83
CA LYS A 125 24.49 18.47 14.64
C LYS A 125 24.06 18.52 16.10
N GLN A 126 22.78 18.83 16.36
CA GLN A 126 22.29 19.00 17.73
C GLN A 126 22.21 17.70 18.52
N VAL A 127 22.03 16.54 17.89
CA VAL A 127 22.01 15.24 18.59
C VAL A 127 23.40 14.64 18.81
N THR A 128 24.43 15.11 18.10
CA THR A 128 25.80 14.60 18.20
C THR A 128 26.53 15.24 19.38
N GLU A 129 26.99 14.43 20.34
CA GLU A 129 27.66 14.88 21.57
C GLU A 129 26.85 15.89 22.42
N HIS A 130 25.52 15.73 22.42
CA HIS A 130 24.64 16.59 23.21
C HIS A 130 24.80 16.32 24.72
N PRO A 131 25.06 17.34 25.56
CA PRO A 131 25.32 17.15 27.00
C PRO A 131 24.07 16.85 27.85
N GLN A 132 22.86 16.85 27.29
CA GLN A 132 21.60 16.69 28.03
C GLN A 132 20.77 15.59 27.36
N PRO A 133 20.72 14.37 27.93
CA PRO A 133 20.07 13.21 27.30
C PRO A 133 18.58 13.42 26.97
N GLU A 134 17.84 14.12 27.83
CA GLU A 134 16.41 14.40 27.61
C GLU A 134 16.16 15.32 26.41
N HIS A 135 16.98 16.36 26.25
CA HIS A 135 16.90 17.29 25.11
C HIS A 135 17.36 16.60 23.82
N CYS A 136 18.45 15.81 23.90
CA CYS A 136 18.94 14.99 22.81
C CYS A 136 17.85 14.02 22.30
N THR A 137 17.12 13.39 23.22
CA THR A 137 16.00 12.49 22.89
C THR A 137 14.91 13.19 22.08
N ARG A 138 14.61 14.47 22.37
CA ARG A 138 13.69 15.27 21.55
C ARG A 138 14.26 15.51 20.14
N GLY A 139 15.54 15.84 20.02
CA GLY A 139 16.20 15.97 18.71
C GLY A 139 16.08 14.69 17.87
N TRP A 140 16.32 13.53 18.49
CA TRP A 140 16.13 12.22 17.85
C TRP A 140 14.68 11.94 17.45
N LYS A 141 13.70 12.31 18.28
CA LYS A 141 12.27 12.24 17.93
C LYS A 141 11.95 13.06 16.68
N PHE A 142 12.49 14.26 16.57
CA PHE A 142 12.30 15.07 15.36
C PHE A 142 13.02 14.47 14.15
N LEU A 143 14.25 13.95 14.30
CA LEU A 143 14.95 13.26 13.21
C LEU A 143 14.14 12.07 12.69
N SER A 144 13.55 11.28 13.59
CA SER A 144 12.72 10.12 13.26
C SER A 144 11.45 10.51 12.48
N LEU A 145 10.87 11.67 12.78
CA LEU A 145 9.77 12.22 11.98
C LEU A 145 10.25 12.71 10.62
N LEU A 146 11.36 13.45 10.60
CA LEU A 146 11.94 13.99 9.38
C LEU A 146 12.20 12.87 8.36
N THR A 147 12.76 11.73 8.79
CA THR A 147 13.02 10.57 7.93
C THR A 147 11.78 9.86 7.41
N GLY A 148 10.64 9.92 8.12
CA GLY A 148 9.37 9.34 7.66
C GLY A 148 8.55 10.25 6.73
N PHE A 149 8.83 11.55 6.71
CA PHE A 149 8.13 12.52 5.87
C PHE A 149 8.93 12.93 4.62
N PHE A 150 10.23 13.16 4.76
CA PHE A 150 11.03 13.84 3.76
C PHE A 150 12.37 13.14 3.59
N PRO A 151 12.67 12.53 2.43
CA PRO A 151 14.01 11.98 2.19
C PRO A 151 15.04 13.12 2.10
N PRO A 152 16.29 12.91 2.56
CA PRO A 152 17.40 13.80 2.22
C PRO A 152 17.68 13.73 0.72
N SER A 153 18.44 14.70 0.19
CA SER A 153 18.88 14.66 -1.20
C SER A 153 19.73 13.42 -1.49
N THR A 154 19.85 13.06 -2.76
CA THR A 154 20.74 11.96 -3.20
C THR A 154 22.20 12.20 -2.80
N THR A 155 22.62 13.46 -2.66
CA THR A 155 23.95 13.84 -2.20
C THR A 155 24.14 13.59 -0.70
N LEU A 156 23.14 13.94 0.12
CA LEU A 156 23.23 13.81 1.59
C LEU A 156 22.87 12.39 2.08
N MET A 157 22.03 11.66 1.35
CA MET A 157 21.53 10.32 1.69
C MET A 157 22.59 9.33 2.22
N PRO A 158 23.75 9.11 1.57
CA PRO A 158 24.73 8.14 2.07
C PRO A 158 25.33 8.54 3.41
N TYR A 159 25.47 9.85 3.68
CA TYR A 159 26.01 10.38 4.94
C TYR A 159 25.02 10.20 6.09
N VAL A 160 23.73 10.53 5.86
CA VAL A 160 22.65 10.32 6.84
C VAL A 160 22.49 8.84 7.16
N THR A 161 22.49 7.98 6.12
CA THR A 161 22.38 6.53 6.29
C THR A 161 23.50 5.98 7.18
N LYS A 162 24.76 6.39 6.92
CA LYS A 162 25.89 5.95 7.73
C LYS A 162 25.85 6.49 9.16
N PHE A 163 25.41 7.74 9.34
CA PHE A 163 25.22 8.34 10.66
C PHE A 163 24.20 7.53 11.49
N LEU A 164 23.03 7.23 10.92
CA LEU A 164 21.98 6.46 11.60
C LEU A 164 22.45 5.05 11.97
N GLN A 165 23.16 4.36 11.07
CA GLN A 165 23.74 3.04 11.33
C GLN A 165 24.75 3.05 12.48
N GLY A 166 25.60 4.08 12.54
CA GLY A 166 26.57 4.24 13.63
C GLY A 166 25.90 4.53 14.98
N ALA A 167 24.88 5.40 14.98
CA ALA A 167 24.15 5.77 16.18
C ALA A 167 23.20 4.67 16.69
N GLY A 168 22.70 3.79 15.80
CA GLY A 168 21.81 2.69 16.16
C GLY A 168 22.39 1.70 17.18
N LEU A 169 23.71 1.67 17.37
CA LEU A 169 24.37 0.85 18.38
C LEU A 169 24.08 1.29 19.82
N SER A 170 23.69 2.55 20.03
CA SER A 170 23.46 3.13 21.36
C SER A 170 22.14 3.89 21.50
N GLN A 171 21.40 4.09 20.42
CA GLN A 171 20.17 4.89 20.40
C GLN A 171 19.04 4.23 19.60
N GLU A 172 17.99 3.77 20.28
CA GLU A 172 16.83 3.10 19.66
C GLU A 172 16.13 3.97 18.60
N LEU A 173 15.99 5.28 18.87
CA LEU A 173 15.39 6.21 17.92
C LEU A 173 16.20 6.36 16.62
N ALA A 174 17.49 6.04 16.62
CA ALA A 174 18.29 6.01 15.39
C ALA A 174 17.90 4.82 14.51
N CYS A 175 17.63 3.65 15.11
CA CYS A 175 17.09 2.48 14.40
C CYS A 175 15.73 2.80 13.79
N SER A 176 14.79 3.35 14.57
CA SER A 176 13.47 3.75 14.06
C SER A 176 13.60 4.81 12.94
N SER A 177 14.50 5.78 13.09
CA SER A 177 14.76 6.78 12.05
C SER A 177 15.28 6.15 10.75
N GLN A 178 16.13 5.12 10.85
CA GLN A 178 16.63 4.38 9.70
C GLN A 178 15.52 3.59 9.00
N GLU A 179 14.67 2.91 9.76
CA GLU A 179 13.53 2.18 9.19
C GLU A 179 12.54 3.14 8.50
N HIS A 180 12.22 4.28 9.12
CA HIS A 180 11.39 5.31 8.49
C HIS A 180 12.02 5.84 7.20
N LEU A 181 13.35 6.07 7.19
CA LEU A 181 14.05 6.50 5.99
C LEU A 181 13.95 5.45 4.86
N GLN A 182 14.12 4.17 5.19
CA GLN A 182 13.98 3.08 4.22
C GLN A 182 12.56 3.02 3.64
N ARG A 183 11.52 3.19 4.47
CA ARG A 183 10.12 3.28 4.01
C ARG A 183 9.92 4.48 3.10
N THR A 184 10.40 5.65 3.49
CA THR A 184 10.31 6.88 2.68
C THR A 184 11.01 6.73 1.33
N VAL A 185 12.14 6.03 1.27
CA VAL A 185 12.85 5.76 0.00
C VAL A 185 12.10 4.74 -0.85
N LYS A 186 11.53 3.68 -0.24
CA LYS A 186 10.83 2.60 -0.96
C LYS A 186 9.45 3.03 -1.46
N TYR A 187 8.69 3.75 -0.63
CA TYR A 187 7.27 4.04 -0.85
C TYR A 187 6.97 5.55 -1.04
N GLY A 188 7.98 6.40 -0.91
CA GLY A 188 7.78 7.84 -0.80
C GLY A 188 7.42 8.26 0.63
N GLY A 189 7.71 9.51 0.97
CA GLY A 189 7.42 10.07 2.28
C GLY A 189 5.91 10.29 2.49
N ARG A 190 5.49 10.27 3.75
CA ARG A 190 4.08 10.53 4.11
C ARG A 190 3.67 11.94 3.69
N GLN A 191 2.58 12.05 2.93
CA GLN A 191 2.15 13.33 2.33
C GLN A 191 1.30 14.20 3.29
N ARG A 192 0.53 13.57 4.18
CA ARG A 192 -0.32 14.27 5.15
C ARG A 192 0.37 14.31 6.50
N LEU A 193 0.44 15.50 7.10
CA LEU A 193 0.97 15.66 8.46
C LEU A 193 0.12 14.85 9.46
N PRO A 194 0.72 14.33 10.54
CA PRO A 194 0.01 13.52 11.52
C PRO A 194 -1.07 14.35 12.23
N MET A 195 -2.09 13.70 12.78
CA MET A 195 -3.09 14.39 13.60
C MET A 195 -2.49 14.78 14.97
N PRO A 196 -3.01 15.80 15.68
CA PRO A 196 -2.46 16.20 16.97
C PRO A 196 -2.43 15.08 18.02
N GLY A 197 -3.42 14.18 18.00
CA GLY A 197 -3.44 12.99 18.86
C GLY A 197 -2.32 12.00 18.53
N GLU A 198 -2.03 11.83 17.24
CA GLU A 198 -0.95 10.97 16.74
C GLU A 198 0.43 11.51 17.14
N ILE A 199 0.64 12.83 17.01
CA ILE A 199 1.86 13.48 17.48
C ILE A 199 2.03 13.34 18.99
N LYS A 200 0.96 13.52 19.77
CA LYS A 200 1.02 13.37 21.24
C LYS A 200 1.37 11.94 21.64
N ALA A 201 0.85 10.95 20.93
CA ALA A 201 1.19 9.54 21.12
C ALA A 201 2.67 9.29 20.77
N PHE A 202 3.14 9.83 19.65
CA PHE A 202 4.54 9.80 19.21
C PHE A 202 5.51 10.38 20.24
N LEU A 203 5.24 11.59 20.71
CA LEU A 203 6.09 12.23 21.71
C LEU A 203 6.12 11.47 23.03
N LYS A 204 5.13 10.63 23.34
CA LYS A 204 5.09 9.77 24.54
C LYS A 204 5.66 8.37 24.32
N GLY A 205 6.04 8.00 23.08
CA GLY A 205 6.43 6.63 22.74
C GLY A 205 5.26 5.64 22.77
N GLN A 206 4.03 6.11 22.63
CA GLN A 206 2.79 5.32 22.66
C GLN A 206 2.18 5.20 21.25
N GLU A 207 3.01 4.92 20.25
CA GLU A 207 2.68 5.05 18.82
C GLU A 207 1.90 3.89 18.22
N VAL A 208 1.68 2.84 19.01
CA VAL A 208 1.09 1.61 18.51
C VAL A 208 -0.43 1.68 18.62
N HIS A 209 -1.11 1.54 17.48
CA HIS A 209 -2.56 1.43 17.39
C HIS A 209 -2.93 0.07 16.80
N MET A 210 -3.90 -0.62 17.41
CA MET A 210 -4.41 -1.88 16.87
C MET A 210 -5.43 -1.60 15.78
N LEU A 211 -5.19 -2.13 14.59
CA LEU A 211 -6.05 -2.04 13.42
C LEU A 211 -6.71 -3.39 13.15
N LEU A 212 -8.02 -3.35 12.89
CA LEU A 212 -8.83 -4.51 12.51
C LEU A 212 -8.99 -4.55 10.98
N ILE A 213 -8.73 -5.72 10.39
CA ILE A 213 -8.90 -6.00 8.96
C ILE A 213 -9.88 -7.14 8.80
N HIS A 214 -10.99 -6.88 8.10
CA HIS A 214 -12.01 -7.88 7.85
C HIS A 214 -11.68 -8.69 6.60
N LEU A 215 -11.77 -10.00 6.72
CA LEU A 215 -11.51 -10.97 5.66
C LEU A 215 -12.79 -11.73 5.29
N PRO A 216 -12.86 -12.31 4.07
CA PRO A 216 -13.94 -13.18 3.67
C PRO A 216 -14.24 -14.28 4.71
N GLY A 217 -15.53 -14.57 4.91
CA GLY A 217 -15.97 -15.58 5.87
C GLY A 217 -16.17 -15.07 7.30
N GLY A 218 -16.09 -13.74 7.52
CA GLY A 218 -16.21 -13.14 8.85
C GLY A 218 -14.99 -13.37 9.72
N VAL A 219 -13.83 -13.60 9.09
CA VAL A 219 -12.55 -13.72 9.77
C VAL A 219 -12.00 -12.31 9.99
N ASP A 220 -11.57 -12.03 11.21
CA ASP A 220 -10.94 -10.76 11.56
C ASP A 220 -9.45 -10.97 11.77
N TYR A 221 -8.64 -10.12 11.15
CA TYR A 221 -7.21 -10.03 11.39
C TYR A 221 -6.88 -8.75 12.16
N ARG A 222 -6.03 -8.87 13.18
CA ARG A 222 -5.63 -7.75 14.04
C ARG A 222 -4.13 -7.54 13.89
N THR A 223 -3.73 -6.34 13.50
CA THR A 223 -2.34 -5.92 13.43
C THR A 223 -2.11 -4.64 14.21
N ASN A 224 -0.87 -4.39 14.57
CA ASN A 224 -0.43 -3.19 15.26
C ASN A 224 0.27 -2.26 14.25
N ILE A 225 -0.29 -1.07 14.06
CA ILE A 225 0.27 -0.06 13.16
C ILE A 225 0.94 1.06 13.95
N GLN A 226 1.94 1.67 13.33
CA GLN A 226 2.68 2.84 13.80
C GLN A 226 2.47 4.01 12.83
N MET A 227 3.01 5.20 13.17
CA MET A 227 2.87 6.44 12.40
C MET A 227 3.21 6.31 10.91
N PHE A 228 4.20 5.47 10.59
CA PHE A 228 4.74 5.32 9.24
C PHE A 228 4.43 3.94 8.62
N THR A 229 3.53 3.15 9.20
CA THR A 229 3.12 1.87 8.61
C THR A 229 2.37 2.09 7.30
N VAL A 230 2.84 1.41 6.24
CA VAL A 230 2.21 1.46 4.91
C VAL A 230 1.36 0.23 4.62
N ALA A 231 0.42 0.37 3.67
CA ALA A 231 -0.48 -0.69 3.25
C ALA A 231 0.26 -1.96 2.79
N ALA A 232 1.39 -1.81 2.06
CA ALA A 232 2.19 -2.94 1.57
C ALA A 232 2.70 -3.84 2.71
N GLU A 233 3.21 -3.25 3.79
CA GLU A 233 3.77 -3.99 4.93
C GLU A 233 2.69 -4.80 5.64
N VAL A 234 1.52 -4.19 5.85
CA VAL A 234 0.39 -4.87 6.48
C VAL A 234 -0.18 -5.97 5.58
N LEU A 235 -0.16 -5.78 4.27
CA LEU A 235 -0.57 -6.80 3.32
C LEU A 235 0.41 -7.99 3.32
N GLU A 236 1.72 -7.73 3.33
CA GLU A 236 2.76 -8.75 3.46
C GLU A 236 2.61 -9.54 4.78
N GLU A 237 2.38 -8.85 5.90
CA GLU A 237 2.14 -9.46 7.21
C GLU A 237 0.88 -10.35 7.22
N LEU A 238 -0.23 -9.82 6.71
CA LEU A 238 -1.50 -10.52 6.56
C LEU A 238 -1.35 -11.80 5.74
N CYS A 239 -0.73 -11.68 4.57
CA CYS A 239 -0.46 -12.79 3.65
C CYS A 239 0.42 -13.86 4.31
N SER A 240 1.49 -13.44 5.00
CA SER A 240 2.38 -14.36 5.72
C SER A 240 1.63 -15.16 6.79
N HIS A 241 0.70 -14.53 7.52
CA HIS A 241 -0.14 -15.20 8.53
C HIS A 241 -1.09 -16.27 7.92
N MET A 242 -1.33 -16.21 6.61
CA MET A 242 -2.11 -17.22 5.87
C MET A 242 -1.24 -18.23 5.12
N GLY A 243 0.09 -18.22 5.31
CA GLY A 243 1.02 -19.09 4.61
C GLY A 243 1.43 -18.60 3.22
N VAL A 244 1.07 -17.38 2.83
CA VAL A 244 1.43 -16.79 1.54
C VAL A 244 2.77 -16.06 1.68
N ALA A 245 3.82 -16.64 1.09
CA ALA A 245 5.18 -16.09 1.11
C ALA A 245 5.67 -15.61 -0.26
N ASP A 246 5.01 -16.03 -1.35
CA ASP A 246 5.40 -15.62 -2.71
C ASP A 246 5.01 -14.14 -2.95
N PRO A 247 5.98 -13.25 -3.23
CA PRO A 247 5.69 -11.85 -3.52
C PRO A 247 4.72 -11.64 -4.69
N GLN A 248 4.68 -12.55 -5.67
CA GLN A 248 3.74 -12.46 -6.80
C GLN A 248 2.31 -12.66 -6.32
N GLU A 249 2.09 -13.63 -5.44
CA GLU A 249 0.78 -13.90 -4.84
C GLU A 249 0.36 -12.78 -3.89
N VAL A 250 1.28 -12.24 -3.08
CA VAL A 250 0.98 -11.09 -2.19
C VAL A 250 0.42 -9.91 -2.97
N GLN A 251 0.96 -9.62 -4.16
CA GLN A 251 0.46 -8.52 -4.99
C GLN A 251 -1.00 -8.74 -5.40
N GLU A 252 -1.46 -9.99 -5.51
CA GLU A 252 -2.83 -10.30 -5.89
C GLU A 252 -3.85 -9.93 -4.82
N PHE A 253 -3.43 -9.69 -3.58
CA PHE A 253 -4.29 -9.17 -2.53
C PHE A 253 -4.35 -7.65 -2.57
N ALA A 254 -5.42 -7.10 -2.02
CA ALA A 254 -5.55 -5.66 -1.82
C ALA A 254 -6.24 -5.36 -0.49
N LEU A 255 -5.97 -4.17 0.03
CA LEU A 255 -6.69 -3.58 1.15
C LEU A 255 -7.74 -2.61 0.60
N PHE A 256 -8.94 -2.65 1.16
CA PHE A 256 -10.10 -1.90 0.67
C PHE A 256 -10.71 -1.10 1.80
N LEU A 257 -11.01 0.18 1.51
CA LEU A 257 -11.79 1.03 2.39
C LEU A 257 -13.27 0.80 2.12
N ILE A 258 -13.99 0.42 3.15
CA ILE A 258 -15.44 0.25 3.12
C ILE A 258 -16.07 1.26 4.05
N ARG A 259 -17.20 1.85 3.64
CA ARG A 259 -17.98 2.78 4.45
C ARG A 259 -19.29 2.13 4.88
N GLY A 260 -19.64 2.29 6.17
CA GLY A 260 -20.93 1.89 6.72
C GLY A 260 -21.28 0.43 6.43
N GLU A 261 -22.44 0.18 5.80
CA GLU A 261 -22.99 -1.16 5.56
C GLU A 261 -22.41 -1.89 4.32
N GLY A 262 -21.21 -1.54 3.85
CA GLY A 262 -20.54 -2.27 2.77
C GLY A 262 -20.28 -1.49 1.49
N GLU A 263 -20.40 -0.16 1.50
CA GLU A 263 -20.07 0.67 0.33
C GLU A 263 -18.55 0.66 0.11
N LEU A 264 -18.08 0.06 -0.99
CA LEU A 264 -16.67 0.09 -1.36
C LEU A 264 -16.28 1.50 -1.81
N VAL A 265 -15.42 2.16 -1.02
CA VAL A 265 -14.90 3.49 -1.33
C VAL A 265 -13.80 3.41 -2.38
N ARG A 266 -12.75 2.62 -2.10
CA ARG A 266 -11.63 2.32 -3.02
C ARG A 266 -10.66 1.29 -2.42
N PRO A 267 -9.89 0.58 -3.26
CA PRO A 267 -8.65 -0.07 -2.84
C PRO A 267 -7.56 0.94 -2.41
N LEU A 268 -6.68 0.51 -1.53
CA LEU A 268 -5.50 1.23 -1.07
C LEU A 268 -4.29 0.89 -1.93
N ARG A 269 -3.52 1.91 -2.31
CA ARG A 269 -2.22 1.71 -2.97
C ARG A 269 -1.22 1.13 -1.97
N PRO A 270 -0.27 0.29 -2.42
CA PRO A 270 0.74 -0.29 -1.53
C PRO A 270 1.56 0.75 -0.74
N PHE A 271 1.81 1.92 -1.33
CA PHE A 271 2.59 3.01 -0.74
C PHE A 271 1.79 3.95 0.18
N GLU A 272 0.48 3.73 0.38
CA GLU A 272 -0.31 4.59 1.25
C GLU A 272 -0.09 4.28 2.73
N TYR A 273 0.11 5.35 3.52
CA TYR A 273 0.26 5.28 4.96
C TYR A 273 -1.10 5.14 5.64
N LEU A 274 -1.31 4.08 6.42
CA LEU A 274 -2.62 3.72 6.97
C LEU A 274 -3.20 4.81 7.90
N ASN A 275 -2.36 5.43 8.74
CA ASN A 275 -2.77 6.55 9.60
C ASN A 275 -3.20 7.81 8.83
N SER A 276 -2.84 7.94 7.56
CA SER A 276 -3.31 9.05 6.71
C SER A 276 -4.69 8.81 6.10
N VAL A 277 -5.12 7.55 6.12
CA VAL A 277 -6.32 7.05 5.44
C VAL A 277 -7.44 6.77 6.44
N MET A 278 -7.11 6.19 7.60
CA MET A 278 -8.05 5.84 8.67
C MET A 278 -8.38 7.05 9.56
N VAL A 279 -8.86 8.12 8.94
CA VAL A 279 -9.19 9.39 9.62
C VAL A 279 -10.66 9.44 10.07
N ASP A 280 -11.53 8.72 9.38
CA ASP A 280 -12.97 8.71 9.59
C ASP A 280 -13.39 7.45 10.37
N GLN A 281 -14.31 7.62 11.32
CA GLN A 281 -14.78 6.54 12.21
C GLN A 281 -15.74 5.59 11.49
N ASP A 282 -16.35 6.03 10.38
CA ASP A 282 -17.30 5.24 9.60
C ASP A 282 -16.63 4.34 8.55
N LEU A 283 -15.28 4.34 8.50
CA LEU A 283 -14.50 3.53 7.57
C LEU A 283 -13.98 2.26 8.25
N SER A 284 -14.17 1.13 7.58
CA SER A 284 -13.56 -0.16 7.92
C SER A 284 -12.56 -0.59 6.85
N LEU A 285 -11.56 -1.38 7.26
CA LEU A 285 -10.56 -1.94 6.36
C LEU A 285 -10.86 -3.40 6.10
N HIS A 286 -10.89 -3.78 4.83
CA HIS A 286 -11.15 -5.15 4.39
C HIS A 286 -10.02 -5.63 3.49
N SER A 287 -9.82 -6.94 3.39
CA SER A 287 -8.87 -7.50 2.43
C SER A 287 -9.45 -8.72 1.74
N TRP A 288 -9.18 -8.85 0.45
CA TRP A 288 -9.47 -10.06 -0.32
C TRP A 288 -8.54 -10.13 -1.54
N ARG A 289 -8.54 -11.30 -2.17
CA ARG A 289 -7.71 -11.58 -3.35
C ARG A 289 -8.38 -11.05 -4.62
N LEU A 290 -7.70 -10.17 -5.34
CA LEU A 290 -8.19 -9.51 -6.55
C LEU A 290 -7.66 -10.19 -7.83
N GLY A 291 -6.41 -10.67 -7.81
CA GLY A 291 -5.79 -11.48 -8.87
C GLY A 291 -5.82 -12.97 -8.54
N TRP A 292 -5.72 -13.83 -9.54
CA TRP A 292 -5.76 -15.30 -9.38
C TRP A 292 -4.77 -15.99 -10.32
N GLU A 293 -3.66 -15.32 -10.62
CA GLU A 293 -2.64 -15.80 -11.55
C GLU A 293 -1.72 -16.83 -10.89
N THR A 294 -1.37 -16.64 -9.61
CA THR A 294 -0.64 -17.64 -8.83
C THR A 294 -1.54 -18.81 -8.45
N PRO A 295 -1.12 -20.08 -8.65
CA PRO A 295 -1.92 -21.24 -8.27
C PRO A 295 -2.31 -21.25 -6.80
N LEU A 296 -3.55 -21.66 -6.52
CA LEU A 296 -4.02 -21.87 -5.15
C LEU A 296 -3.23 -23.01 -4.48
N HIS A 297 -2.89 -22.82 -3.22
CA HIS A 297 -2.30 -23.85 -2.37
C HIS A 297 -3.22 -24.15 -1.19
N PHE A 298 -3.20 -25.40 -0.70
CA PHE A 298 -4.14 -25.89 0.31
C PHE A 298 -3.43 -26.47 1.53
N ASP A 299 -2.29 -25.91 1.88
CA ASP A 299 -1.46 -26.27 3.03
C ASP A 299 -1.80 -25.49 4.32
N HIS A 300 -2.55 -24.38 4.21
CA HIS A 300 -2.92 -23.54 5.35
C HIS A 300 -4.45 -23.43 5.58
N PRO A 301 -4.99 -23.81 6.76
CA PRO A 301 -6.43 -23.79 7.04
C PRO A 301 -7.11 -22.42 6.86
N THR A 302 -6.45 -21.35 7.30
CA THR A 302 -6.98 -19.98 7.17
C THR A 302 -7.06 -19.56 5.71
N TYR A 303 -6.08 -19.97 4.89
CA TYR A 303 -6.07 -19.70 3.46
C TYR A 303 -7.26 -20.39 2.78
N ILE A 304 -7.47 -21.68 3.05
CA ILE A 304 -8.60 -22.45 2.52
C ILE A 304 -9.92 -21.77 2.89
N CYS A 305 -10.11 -21.43 4.17
CA CYS A 305 -11.35 -20.85 4.68
C CYS A 305 -11.69 -19.50 4.01
N ILE A 306 -10.69 -18.62 3.86
CA ILE A 306 -10.86 -17.29 3.26
C ILE A 306 -11.17 -17.40 1.77
N HIS A 307 -10.40 -18.19 1.01
CA HIS A 307 -10.62 -18.36 -0.42
C HIS A 307 -11.95 -19.08 -0.69
N TYR A 308 -12.29 -20.10 0.10
CA TYR A 308 -13.61 -20.74 0.03
C TYR A 308 -14.73 -19.71 0.23
N SER A 309 -14.63 -18.88 1.27
CA SER A 309 -15.67 -17.90 1.60
C SER A 309 -15.81 -16.82 0.52
N GLN A 310 -14.69 -16.38 -0.05
CA GLN A 310 -14.68 -15.40 -1.14
C GLN A 310 -15.33 -15.97 -2.41
N VAL A 311 -14.87 -17.15 -2.85
CA VAL A 311 -15.37 -17.81 -4.06
C VAL A 311 -16.83 -18.23 -3.91
N LEU A 312 -17.22 -18.72 -2.72
CA LEU A 312 -18.61 -19.03 -2.39
C LEU A 312 -19.50 -17.79 -2.51
N TRP A 313 -19.05 -16.65 -2.01
CA TRP A 313 -19.81 -15.41 -2.11
C TRP A 313 -20.01 -15.01 -3.57
N ASP A 314 -18.97 -15.01 -4.40
CA ASP A 314 -19.08 -14.70 -5.84
C ASP A 314 -20.01 -15.67 -6.58
N TYR A 315 -19.90 -16.97 -6.29
CA TYR A 315 -20.80 -17.99 -6.82
C TYR A 315 -22.27 -17.70 -6.45
N LEU A 316 -22.58 -17.47 -5.17
CA LEU A 316 -23.96 -17.25 -4.70
C LEU A 316 -24.57 -15.93 -5.20
N GLN A 317 -23.74 -14.91 -5.47
CA GLN A 317 -24.16 -13.67 -6.13
C GLN A 317 -24.38 -13.85 -7.65
N GLY A 318 -24.13 -15.05 -8.21
CA GLY A 318 -24.26 -15.33 -9.64
C GLY A 318 -23.23 -14.62 -10.50
N LYS A 319 -22.07 -14.28 -9.92
CA LYS A 319 -20.93 -13.70 -10.63
C LYS A 319 -20.15 -14.74 -11.43
N LEU A 320 -20.22 -16.00 -11.00
CA LEU A 320 -19.64 -17.15 -11.70
C LEU A 320 -20.74 -17.85 -12.50
N LEU A 321 -20.49 -18.05 -13.79
CA LEU A 321 -21.52 -18.51 -14.71
C LEU A 321 -21.73 -20.02 -14.59
N VAL A 322 -22.93 -20.42 -14.17
CA VAL A 322 -23.38 -21.81 -14.18
C VAL A 322 -24.62 -21.94 -15.05
N SER A 323 -24.62 -22.93 -15.95
CA SER A 323 -25.78 -23.20 -16.79
C SER A 323 -26.95 -23.72 -15.95
N ALA A 324 -28.16 -23.18 -16.19
CA ALA A 324 -29.38 -23.68 -15.56
C ALA A 324 -29.72 -25.14 -15.96
N GLN A 325 -29.07 -25.68 -16.99
CA GLN A 325 -29.24 -27.07 -17.42
C GLN A 325 -28.21 -28.01 -16.76
N ALA A 326 -27.26 -27.48 -15.97
CA ALA A 326 -26.21 -28.22 -15.31
C ALA A 326 -26.64 -28.71 -13.90
N ASP A 327 -27.80 -29.36 -13.81
CA ASP A 327 -28.39 -29.84 -12.54
C ASP A 327 -27.41 -30.64 -11.68
N ALA A 328 -26.61 -31.52 -12.32
CA ALA A 328 -25.61 -32.32 -11.62
C ALA A 328 -24.47 -31.49 -11.02
N GLN A 329 -23.99 -30.47 -11.74
CA GLN A 329 -22.94 -29.58 -11.25
C GLN A 329 -23.45 -28.72 -10.08
N LEU A 330 -24.67 -28.19 -10.19
CA LEU A 330 -25.31 -27.43 -9.11
C LEU A 330 -25.54 -28.30 -7.87
N ALA A 331 -25.98 -29.55 -8.06
CA ALA A 331 -26.16 -30.51 -6.98
C ALA A 331 -24.83 -30.86 -6.28
N HIS A 332 -23.76 -31.06 -7.05
CA HIS A 332 -22.43 -31.33 -6.53
C HIS A 332 -21.89 -30.15 -5.71
N LEU A 333 -21.97 -28.93 -6.26
CA LEU A 333 -21.57 -27.71 -5.54
C LEU A 333 -22.40 -27.49 -4.27
N ALA A 334 -23.71 -27.79 -4.30
CA ALA A 334 -24.56 -27.71 -3.12
C ALA A 334 -24.18 -28.75 -2.05
N ALA A 335 -23.85 -29.98 -2.46
CA ALA A 335 -23.39 -31.03 -1.54
C ALA A 335 -22.09 -30.62 -0.83
N LEU A 336 -21.12 -30.10 -1.57
CA LEU A 336 -19.85 -29.61 -1.02
C LEU A 336 -20.05 -28.44 -0.04
N GLN A 337 -20.94 -27.50 -0.34
CA GLN A 337 -21.31 -26.42 0.59
C GLN A 337 -21.94 -26.96 1.87
N HIS A 338 -22.81 -27.96 1.77
CA HIS A 338 -23.42 -28.56 2.96
C HIS A 338 -22.40 -29.28 3.83
N LEU A 339 -21.45 -30.02 3.24
CA LEU A 339 -20.35 -30.68 3.98
C LEU A 339 -19.37 -29.66 4.59
N SER A 340 -19.23 -28.50 3.97
CA SER A 340 -18.42 -27.39 4.49
C SER A 340 -19.07 -26.72 5.70
N ARG A 341 -20.37 -26.94 5.93
CA ARG A 341 -21.05 -26.53 7.17
C ARG A 341 -20.81 -27.63 8.20
N ASN A 342 -20.39 -27.26 9.40
CA ASN A 342 -20.19 -28.19 10.51
C ASN A 342 -21.54 -28.67 11.11
N THR A 343 -22.42 -29.19 10.26
CA THR A 343 -23.74 -29.74 10.62
C THR A 343 -23.83 -31.22 10.24
N LYS A 344 -24.54 -31.99 11.07
CA LYS A 344 -24.84 -33.41 10.81
C LYS A 344 -26.27 -33.62 10.33
N ASP A 345 -27.07 -32.56 10.31
CA ASP A 345 -28.46 -32.62 9.90
C ASP A 345 -28.55 -32.80 8.38
N PRO A 346 -29.49 -33.63 7.88
CA PRO A 346 -29.69 -33.76 6.46
C PRO A 346 -30.12 -32.42 5.85
N PRO A 347 -29.69 -32.09 4.63
CA PRO A 347 -30.01 -30.80 4.01
C PRO A 347 -31.51 -30.69 3.76
N THR A 348 -32.07 -29.53 4.09
CA THR A 348 -33.48 -29.22 3.80
C THR A 348 -33.61 -28.54 2.42
N GLU A 349 -34.83 -28.41 1.90
CA GLU A 349 -35.08 -27.59 0.70
C GLU A 349 -34.73 -26.11 0.93
N ARG A 350 -34.86 -25.62 2.17
CA ARG A 350 -34.45 -24.26 2.52
C ARG A 350 -32.94 -24.09 2.46
N ASP A 351 -32.18 -25.09 2.88
CA ASP A 351 -30.71 -25.08 2.74
C ASP A 351 -30.31 -25.06 1.28
N LEU A 352 -31.00 -25.81 0.42
CA LEU A 352 -30.71 -25.82 -1.01
C LEU A 352 -30.88 -24.43 -1.65
N LEU A 353 -31.87 -23.64 -1.23
CA LEU A 353 -32.02 -22.25 -1.68
C LEU A 353 -30.87 -21.34 -1.24
N LEU A 354 -30.13 -21.70 -0.18
CA LEU A 354 -28.93 -20.97 0.24
C LEU A 354 -27.69 -21.38 -0.55
N TYR A 355 -27.71 -22.55 -1.21
CA TYR A 355 -26.56 -23.10 -1.94
C TYR A 355 -26.57 -22.86 -3.45
N VAL A 356 -27.64 -22.23 -3.96
CA VAL A 356 -27.85 -22.01 -5.39
C VAL A 356 -27.91 -20.50 -5.67
N PRO A 357 -27.25 -20.01 -6.74
CA PRO A 357 -27.24 -18.59 -7.08
C PRO A 357 -28.65 -18.03 -7.22
N LYS A 358 -28.90 -16.86 -6.61
CA LYS A 358 -30.25 -16.26 -6.49
C LYS A 358 -30.97 -16.12 -7.83
N GLN A 359 -30.23 -15.82 -8.90
CA GLN A 359 -30.78 -15.64 -10.24
C GLN A 359 -31.34 -16.94 -10.83
N LEU A 360 -30.73 -18.09 -10.50
CA LEU A 360 -31.11 -19.39 -11.07
C LEU A 360 -32.27 -20.04 -10.32
N GLN A 361 -32.57 -19.60 -9.09
CA GLN A 361 -33.55 -20.27 -8.23
C GLN A 361 -34.95 -20.39 -8.85
N ARG A 362 -35.34 -19.46 -9.73
CA ARG A 362 -36.65 -19.47 -10.40
C ARG A 362 -36.73 -20.39 -11.62
N GLN A 363 -35.58 -20.77 -12.19
CA GLN A 363 -35.49 -21.53 -13.44
C GLN A 363 -35.28 -23.02 -13.20
N LEU A 364 -34.82 -23.38 -12.00
CA LEU A 364 -34.37 -24.73 -11.66
C LEU A 364 -35.48 -25.59 -11.06
N ASN A 365 -35.41 -26.89 -11.31
CA ASN A 365 -36.22 -27.88 -10.61
C ASN A 365 -35.53 -28.29 -9.30
N MET A 366 -35.90 -27.63 -8.20
CA MET A 366 -35.30 -27.85 -6.88
C MET A 366 -35.42 -29.29 -6.38
N ALA A 367 -36.50 -30.00 -6.72
CA ALA A 367 -36.67 -31.40 -6.33
C ALA A 367 -35.64 -32.32 -7.03
N THR A 368 -35.36 -32.06 -8.31
CA THR A 368 -34.32 -32.78 -9.05
C THR A 368 -32.94 -32.51 -8.46
N ILE A 369 -32.59 -31.25 -8.22
CA ILE A 369 -31.30 -30.87 -7.64
C ILE A 369 -31.14 -31.46 -6.25
N LYS A 370 -32.18 -31.42 -5.40
CA LYS A 370 -32.13 -32.01 -4.06
C LYS A 370 -31.85 -33.50 -4.10
N ARG A 371 -32.52 -34.24 -4.98
CA ARG A 371 -32.31 -35.69 -5.15
C ARG A 371 -30.87 -36.00 -5.60
N LEU A 372 -30.32 -35.22 -6.53
CA LEU A 372 -28.95 -35.37 -6.99
C LEU A 372 -27.95 -35.00 -5.89
N MET A 373 -28.20 -33.94 -5.14
CA MET A 373 -27.38 -33.52 -4.00
C MET A 373 -27.31 -34.63 -2.94
N ASP A 374 -28.43 -35.30 -2.64
CA ASP A 374 -28.45 -36.43 -1.71
C ASP A 374 -27.67 -37.64 -2.24
N GLN A 375 -27.55 -37.80 -3.56
CA GLN A 375 -26.69 -38.83 -4.17
C GLN A 375 -25.21 -38.48 -4.00
N GLU A 376 -24.83 -37.23 -4.28
CA GLU A 376 -23.48 -36.71 -4.09
C GLU A 376 -23.02 -36.82 -2.63
N LEU A 377 -23.87 -36.43 -1.68
CA LEU A 377 -23.56 -36.54 -0.24
C LEU A 377 -23.27 -37.98 0.20
N ARG A 378 -23.92 -38.98 -0.40
CA ARG A 378 -23.62 -40.40 -0.12
C ARG A 378 -22.25 -40.82 -0.66
N GLN A 379 -21.80 -40.24 -1.76
CA GLN A 379 -20.48 -40.52 -2.33
C GLN A 379 -19.37 -39.80 -1.56
N LEU A 380 -19.65 -38.60 -1.07
CA LEU A 380 -18.69 -37.72 -0.40
C LEU A 380 -18.58 -37.93 1.12
N GLN A 381 -19.21 -38.97 1.70
CA GLN A 381 -19.28 -39.20 3.16
C GLN A 381 -17.95 -39.21 3.93
N ARG A 382 -16.82 -39.41 3.23
CA ARG A 382 -15.48 -39.45 3.83
C ARG A 382 -14.73 -38.12 3.78
N HIS A 383 -15.28 -37.09 3.13
CA HIS A 383 -14.61 -35.79 3.03
C HIS A 383 -14.61 -35.11 4.40
N SER A 384 -13.45 -34.58 4.78
CA SER A 384 -13.39 -33.61 5.88
C SER A 384 -14.03 -32.28 5.45
N LEU A 385 -14.26 -31.39 6.42
CA LEU A 385 -14.73 -30.04 6.16
C LEU A 385 -13.78 -29.30 5.20
N GLN A 386 -12.47 -29.47 5.38
CA GLN A 386 -11.46 -28.85 4.53
C GLN A 386 -11.45 -29.47 3.13
N ASP A 387 -11.55 -30.79 3.01
CA ASP A 387 -11.62 -31.45 1.69
C ASP A 387 -12.84 -30.94 0.90
N ALA A 388 -13.98 -30.77 1.57
CA ALA A 388 -15.18 -30.23 0.94
C ALA A 388 -14.99 -28.77 0.46
N GLN A 389 -14.30 -27.94 1.24
CA GLN A 389 -13.96 -26.57 0.85
C GLN A 389 -13.00 -26.54 -0.34
N ILE A 390 -11.95 -27.37 -0.30
CA ILE A 390 -10.95 -27.49 -1.38
C ILE A 390 -11.64 -27.95 -2.68
N SER A 391 -12.39 -29.06 -2.62
CA SER A 391 -13.11 -29.57 -3.80
C SER A 391 -14.13 -28.57 -4.33
N PHE A 392 -14.74 -27.74 -3.48
CA PHE A 392 -15.61 -26.67 -3.94
C PHE A 392 -14.85 -25.60 -4.71
N ILE A 393 -13.71 -25.13 -4.16
CA ILE A 393 -12.85 -24.16 -4.84
C ILE A 393 -12.37 -24.73 -6.19
N GLU A 394 -11.91 -25.97 -6.22
CA GLU A 394 -11.46 -26.65 -7.44
C GLU A 394 -12.59 -26.72 -8.48
N ALA A 395 -13.79 -27.16 -8.09
CA ALA A 395 -14.93 -27.26 -8.99
C ALA A 395 -15.37 -25.89 -9.53
N VAL A 396 -15.36 -24.86 -8.68
CA VAL A 396 -15.73 -23.50 -9.05
C VAL A 396 -14.66 -22.81 -9.88
N SER A 397 -13.38 -23.16 -9.71
CA SER A 397 -12.28 -22.61 -10.53
C SER A 397 -12.39 -22.92 -12.02
N GLN A 398 -13.16 -23.95 -12.38
CA GLN A 398 -13.45 -24.32 -13.76
C GLN A 398 -14.61 -23.53 -14.38
N LEU A 399 -15.31 -22.69 -13.60
CA LEU A 399 -16.43 -21.90 -14.10
C LEU A 399 -15.95 -20.67 -14.90
N PRO A 400 -16.69 -20.26 -15.94
CA PRO A 400 -16.42 -19.00 -16.62
C PRO A 400 -16.48 -17.82 -15.65
N LEU A 401 -15.62 -16.85 -15.90
CA LEU A 401 -15.39 -15.66 -15.06
C LEU A 401 -14.73 -15.94 -13.69
N PHE A 402 -14.31 -17.18 -13.40
CA PHE A 402 -13.39 -17.40 -12.28
C PHE A 402 -12.12 -16.56 -12.47
N GLY A 403 -11.65 -15.95 -11.38
CA GLY A 403 -10.51 -15.04 -11.42
C GLY A 403 -10.82 -13.61 -11.87
N TYR A 404 -12.08 -13.29 -12.18
CA TYR A 404 -12.51 -11.92 -12.49
C TYR A 404 -13.31 -11.31 -11.35
N THR A 405 -13.09 -10.02 -11.10
CA THR A 405 -14.05 -9.19 -10.36
C THR A 405 -15.20 -8.85 -11.29
N VAL A 406 -16.40 -9.38 -10.99
CA VAL A 406 -17.54 -9.29 -11.90
C VAL A 406 -18.55 -8.22 -11.47
N TYR A 407 -18.94 -7.39 -12.43
CA TYR A 407 -19.93 -6.33 -12.32
C TYR A 407 -21.13 -6.61 -13.23
N VAL A 408 -22.32 -6.19 -12.82
CA VAL A 408 -23.52 -6.28 -13.67
C VAL A 408 -23.66 -5.00 -14.48
N VAL A 409 -23.69 -5.14 -15.80
CA VAL A 409 -23.84 -4.02 -16.74
C VAL A 409 -25.25 -4.03 -17.31
N LEU A 410 -25.92 -2.89 -17.21
CA LEU A 410 -27.28 -2.70 -17.70
C LEU A 410 -27.30 -2.37 -19.19
N ARG A 411 -26.38 -1.49 -19.65
CA ARG A 411 -26.28 -1.03 -21.04
C ARG A 411 -24.83 -0.80 -21.46
N VAL A 412 -24.57 -0.91 -22.76
CA VAL A 412 -23.27 -0.64 -23.39
C VAL A 412 -23.45 0.15 -24.68
N SER A 413 -22.46 0.97 -25.03
CA SER A 413 -22.53 1.92 -26.15
C SER A 413 -22.64 1.30 -27.55
N GLN A 414 -21.93 0.21 -27.80
CA GLN A 414 -21.73 -0.34 -29.15
C GLN A 414 -22.67 -1.51 -29.48
N LEU A 415 -23.38 -2.07 -28.50
CA LEU A 415 -24.10 -3.33 -28.62
C LEU A 415 -25.46 -3.26 -27.92
N ALA A 416 -26.51 -3.71 -28.60
CA ALA A 416 -27.78 -3.99 -27.96
C ALA A 416 -27.67 -5.33 -27.23
N LEU A 417 -27.58 -5.28 -25.90
CA LEU A 417 -27.59 -6.49 -25.07
C LEU A 417 -29.01 -7.05 -24.99
N PRO A 418 -29.19 -8.38 -25.03
CA PRO A 418 -30.50 -9.00 -24.86
C PRO A 418 -31.04 -8.87 -23.41
N GLY A 419 -30.15 -8.56 -22.46
CA GLY A 419 -30.44 -8.31 -21.05
C GLY A 419 -29.19 -7.78 -20.34
N PRO A 420 -29.18 -7.72 -18.99
CA PRO A 420 -28.01 -7.34 -18.22
C PRO A 420 -26.82 -8.27 -18.52
N GLY A 421 -25.67 -7.69 -18.85
CA GLY A 421 -24.42 -8.41 -19.11
C GLY A 421 -23.55 -8.52 -17.86
N LEU A 422 -22.56 -9.43 -17.89
CA LEU A 422 -21.53 -9.55 -16.87
C LEU A 422 -20.21 -8.97 -17.39
N LEU A 423 -19.67 -7.99 -16.68
CA LEU A 423 -18.39 -7.38 -16.98
C LEU A 423 -17.35 -7.91 -15.99
N GLY A 424 -16.44 -8.75 -16.48
CA GLY A 424 -15.34 -9.29 -15.70
C GLY A 424 -14.11 -8.40 -15.83
N LEU A 425 -13.50 -8.05 -14.69
CA LEU A 425 -12.23 -7.33 -14.60
C LEU A 425 -11.17 -8.23 -13.92
N ASN A 426 -10.03 -8.44 -14.57
CA ASN A 426 -8.83 -8.97 -13.92
C ASN A 426 -7.63 -8.06 -14.24
N ARG A 427 -6.40 -8.49 -13.90
CA ARG A 427 -5.18 -7.69 -14.12
C ARG A 427 -4.83 -7.46 -15.59
N GLN A 428 -5.34 -8.30 -16.49
CA GLN A 428 -4.95 -8.31 -17.89
C GLN A 428 -6.04 -7.71 -18.78
N HIS A 429 -7.30 -8.05 -18.52
CA HIS A 429 -8.42 -7.78 -19.39
C HIS A 429 -9.69 -7.33 -18.64
N LEU A 430 -10.45 -6.49 -19.32
CA LEU A 430 -11.85 -6.21 -19.05
C LEU A 430 -12.69 -6.87 -20.13
N ILE A 431 -13.55 -7.82 -19.76
CA ILE A 431 -14.37 -8.61 -20.68
C ILE A 431 -15.86 -8.44 -20.41
N LEU A 432 -16.67 -8.35 -21.46
CA LEU A 432 -18.13 -8.32 -21.36
C LEU A 432 -18.71 -9.62 -21.92
N MET A 433 -19.51 -10.31 -21.11
CA MET A 433 -20.11 -11.60 -21.44
C MET A 433 -21.62 -11.58 -21.21
N ASP A 434 -22.36 -12.28 -22.06
CA ASP A 434 -23.79 -12.53 -21.87
C ASP A 434 -24.05 -13.49 -20.70
N SER A 435 -24.97 -13.15 -19.80
CA SER A 435 -25.24 -13.97 -18.61
C SER A 435 -25.90 -15.32 -18.92
N SER A 436 -26.57 -15.45 -20.06
CA SER A 436 -27.35 -16.65 -20.40
C SER A 436 -26.65 -17.56 -21.40
N SER A 437 -26.15 -16.97 -22.50
CA SER A 437 -25.47 -17.69 -23.58
C SER A 437 -23.97 -17.82 -23.37
N GLN A 438 -23.38 -17.14 -22.38
CA GLN A 438 -21.93 -17.06 -22.14
C GLN A 438 -21.15 -16.51 -23.35
N LYS A 439 -21.83 -15.84 -24.28
CA LYS A 439 -21.19 -15.24 -25.46
C LYS A 439 -20.34 -14.04 -25.03
N LEU A 440 -19.07 -14.05 -25.42
CA LEU A 440 -18.18 -12.90 -25.27
C LEU A 440 -18.54 -11.80 -26.29
N TYR A 441 -18.76 -10.59 -25.80
CA TYR A 441 -19.10 -9.42 -26.59
C TYR A 441 -17.93 -8.47 -26.83
N CYS A 442 -17.14 -8.20 -25.79
CA CYS A 442 -15.94 -7.38 -25.91
C CYS A 442 -14.84 -7.86 -24.96
N SER A 443 -13.59 -7.60 -25.34
CA SER A 443 -12.40 -7.78 -24.51
C SER A 443 -11.48 -6.59 -24.74
N VAL A 444 -11.11 -5.91 -23.66
CA VAL A 444 -10.21 -4.75 -23.68
C VAL A 444 -9.03 -5.09 -22.79
N ALA A 445 -7.81 -5.01 -23.30
CA ALA A 445 -6.62 -5.19 -22.48
C ALA A 445 -6.44 -3.99 -21.55
N LEU A 446 -6.15 -4.24 -20.27
CA LEU A 446 -6.02 -3.16 -19.27
C LEU A 446 -4.94 -2.16 -19.66
N HIS A 447 -3.79 -2.64 -20.13
CA HIS A 447 -2.66 -1.78 -20.54
C HIS A 447 -2.98 -0.87 -21.73
N GLU A 448 -4.04 -1.14 -22.50
CA GLU A 448 -4.49 -0.27 -23.59
C GLU A 448 -5.42 0.85 -23.11
N ILE A 449 -5.90 0.81 -21.86
CA ILE A 449 -6.79 1.84 -21.30
C ILE A 449 -5.97 3.11 -21.06
N GLN A 450 -6.36 4.19 -21.76
CA GLN A 450 -5.70 5.49 -21.66
C GLN A 450 -6.41 6.43 -20.70
N ARG A 451 -7.75 6.38 -20.65
CA ARG A 451 -8.56 7.31 -19.86
C ARG A 451 -9.87 6.69 -19.40
N LEU A 452 -10.20 6.94 -18.14
CA LEU A 452 -11.47 6.60 -17.51
C LEU A 452 -12.26 7.87 -17.21
N ARG A 453 -13.56 7.88 -17.50
CA ARG A 453 -14.45 9.00 -17.17
C ARG A 453 -15.77 8.50 -16.60
N LEU A 454 -16.05 8.89 -15.36
CA LEU A 454 -17.36 8.66 -14.76
C LEU A 454 -18.40 9.56 -15.42
N LEU A 455 -19.55 8.98 -15.74
CA LEU A 455 -20.69 9.64 -16.37
C LEU A 455 -21.84 9.71 -15.37
N SER A 456 -22.50 10.87 -15.31
CA SER A 456 -23.73 11.02 -14.55
C SER A 456 -24.84 10.12 -15.10
N PRO A 457 -25.78 9.66 -14.25
CA PRO A 457 -26.96 8.96 -14.72
C PRO A 457 -27.70 9.73 -15.80
N ARG A 458 -28.23 9.00 -16.80
CA ARG A 458 -29.03 9.60 -17.89
C ARG A 458 -30.42 10.05 -17.44
N GLU A 459 -30.94 9.36 -16.43
CA GLU A 459 -32.27 9.56 -15.87
C GLU A 459 -32.14 9.79 -14.36
N GLU A 460 -33.06 10.55 -13.78
CA GLU A 460 -33.08 10.82 -12.34
C GLU A 460 -33.27 9.50 -11.58
N GLY A 461 -32.32 9.16 -10.69
CA GLY A 461 -32.29 7.87 -9.99
C GLY A 461 -31.74 6.69 -10.81
N GLY A 462 -31.28 6.92 -12.04
CA GLY A 462 -30.65 5.89 -12.87
C GLY A 462 -29.24 5.51 -12.40
N ALA A 463 -28.69 4.44 -12.98
CA ALA A 463 -27.32 4.03 -12.72
C ALA A 463 -26.30 4.99 -13.38
N PRO A 464 -25.15 5.26 -12.76
CA PRO A 464 -24.06 5.98 -13.40
C PRO A 464 -23.44 5.17 -14.55
N GLY A 465 -22.64 5.85 -15.37
CA GLY A 465 -21.86 5.21 -16.43
C GLY A 465 -20.36 5.32 -16.21
N LEU A 466 -19.59 4.44 -16.81
CA LEU A 466 -18.14 4.54 -16.94
C LEU A 466 -17.76 4.48 -18.41
N GLU A 467 -17.15 5.55 -18.91
CA GLU A 467 -16.55 5.63 -20.24
C GLU A 467 -15.06 5.29 -20.18
N LEU A 468 -14.64 4.40 -21.07
CA LEU A 468 -13.26 3.96 -21.25
C LEU A 468 -12.80 4.37 -22.64
N ASN A 469 -11.68 5.09 -22.68
CA ASN A 469 -10.94 5.34 -23.90
C ASN A 469 -9.71 4.44 -23.90
N TYR A 470 -9.54 3.64 -24.94
CA TYR A 470 -8.50 2.63 -25.05
C TYR A 470 -7.98 2.49 -26.48
N GLY A 471 -6.90 1.74 -26.66
CA GLY A 471 -6.24 1.53 -27.95
C GLY A 471 -5.02 2.44 -28.13
N SER A 472 -4.52 2.54 -29.36
CA SER A 472 -3.34 3.37 -29.66
C SER A 472 -3.74 4.81 -29.95
N VAL A 473 -2.78 5.75 -29.83
CA VAL A 473 -2.98 7.17 -30.21
C VAL A 473 -3.45 7.31 -31.67
N HIS A 474 -3.08 6.37 -32.54
CA HIS A 474 -3.45 6.35 -33.95
C HIS A 474 -4.78 5.64 -34.23
N SER A 475 -5.34 4.92 -33.26
CA SER A 475 -6.62 4.22 -33.39
C SER A 475 -7.36 4.20 -32.04
N PRO A 476 -7.81 5.37 -31.54
CA PRO A 476 -8.53 5.45 -30.28
C PRO A 476 -9.90 4.79 -30.41
N GLN A 477 -10.28 4.01 -29.40
CA GLN A 477 -11.58 3.40 -29.26
C GLN A 477 -12.24 3.90 -27.97
N THR A 478 -13.57 3.97 -27.99
CA THR A 478 -14.36 4.40 -26.85
C THR A 478 -15.51 3.44 -26.62
N ILE A 479 -15.65 2.96 -25.38
CA ILE A 479 -16.78 2.16 -24.92
C ILE A 479 -17.29 2.76 -23.61
N TRP A 480 -18.60 2.75 -23.40
CA TRP A 480 -19.16 3.09 -22.09
C TRP A 480 -20.08 1.99 -21.60
N PHE A 481 -20.07 1.80 -20.29
CA PHE A 481 -20.92 0.84 -19.57
C PHE A 481 -21.78 1.60 -18.58
N GLU A 482 -23.06 1.27 -18.48
CA GLU A 482 -23.94 1.75 -17.41
C GLU A 482 -24.15 0.66 -16.39
N LEU A 483 -23.75 0.95 -15.15
CA LEU A 483 -23.74 0.00 -14.05
C LEU A 483 -23.83 0.74 -12.71
N PRO A 484 -24.51 0.17 -11.70
CA PRO A 484 -24.61 0.80 -10.37
C PRO A 484 -23.24 1.05 -9.73
N GLN A 485 -22.30 0.13 -9.92
CA GLN A 485 -20.95 0.14 -9.34
C GLN A 485 -19.91 0.86 -10.24
N ALA A 486 -20.30 1.86 -11.04
CA ALA A 486 -19.39 2.50 -12.00
C ALA A 486 -18.16 3.16 -11.32
N GLN A 487 -18.36 3.75 -10.14
CA GLN A 487 -17.28 4.34 -9.35
C GLN A 487 -16.34 3.28 -8.79
N GLU A 488 -16.87 2.17 -8.26
CA GLU A 488 -16.09 1.04 -7.77
C GLU A 488 -15.22 0.43 -8.87
N LEU A 489 -15.81 0.21 -10.05
CA LEU A 489 -15.11 -0.27 -11.23
C LEU A 489 -13.97 0.68 -11.63
N GLN A 490 -14.23 2.00 -11.65
CA GLN A 490 -13.22 3.00 -11.96
C GLN A 490 -12.03 2.93 -11.00
N GLN A 491 -12.29 2.87 -9.69
CA GLN A 491 -11.25 2.82 -8.67
C GLN A 491 -10.45 1.52 -8.75
N THR A 492 -11.11 0.39 -9.03
CA THR A 492 -10.45 -0.91 -9.18
C THR A 492 -9.59 -0.98 -10.44
N ILE A 493 -10.06 -0.44 -11.58
CA ILE A 493 -9.22 -0.34 -12.79
C ILE A 493 -8.01 0.56 -12.51
N ALA A 494 -8.20 1.73 -11.91
CA ALA A 494 -7.11 2.62 -11.55
C ALA A 494 -6.10 1.95 -10.61
N PHE A 495 -6.58 1.13 -9.67
CA PHE A 495 -5.74 0.32 -8.79
C PHE A 495 -4.85 -0.64 -9.57
N LEU A 496 -5.46 -1.46 -10.42
CA LEU A 496 -4.77 -2.46 -11.23
C LEU A 496 -3.77 -1.86 -12.22
N LEU A 497 -4.07 -0.68 -12.78
CA LEU A 497 -3.18 0.02 -13.71
C LEU A 497 -1.87 0.44 -13.03
N ASP A 498 -1.88 1.13 -11.89
CA ASP A 498 -0.59 1.54 -11.30
C ASP A 498 0.19 0.33 -10.76
N SER A 499 -0.49 -0.73 -10.29
CA SER A 499 0.18 -1.98 -9.88
C SER A 499 0.94 -2.65 -11.04
N SER A 500 0.47 -2.49 -12.27
CA SER A 500 1.15 -2.99 -13.46
C SER A 500 2.35 -2.15 -13.90
N THR A 501 2.40 -0.87 -13.48
CA THR A 501 3.52 0.04 -13.78
C THR A 501 4.66 -0.02 -12.76
N SER A 502 4.46 -0.72 -11.64
CA SER A 502 5.42 -0.81 -10.53
C SER A 502 6.38 -2.01 -10.58
N THR A 503 6.56 -2.66 -11.73
CA THR A 503 7.74 -3.51 -11.93
C THR A 503 8.97 -2.64 -12.16
N PRO A 504 10.04 -2.77 -11.35
CA PRO A 504 11.25 -1.96 -11.48
C PRO A 504 11.98 -2.16 -12.81
#